data_AF-A0AAU5HB38-F1
#
_entry.id   AF-A0AAU5HB38-F1
#
_cell.length_a   1.000
_cell.length_b   1.000
_cell.length_c   1.000
_cell.angle_alpha   90.00
_cell.angle_beta   90.00
_cell.angle_gamma   90.00
#
_symmetry.space_group_name_H-M   'P 1'
#
loop_
_entity.id
_entity.type
_entity.pdbx_description
1 polymer ?
#
loop_
_entity_poly.entity_id
_entity_poly.type
_entity_poly.pdbx_seq_one_letter_code
_entity_poly.pdbx_strand_id
1 'polypeptide(L)'
;MAAATAKYHNVANAIRKGYVPTNTCAELPGTGGMGYHYANPRLSSDNRLDPLHPEVLVYAPGPHGSRQLAALEYFKADDDQKLSTDKDRHVEPARPLPEVSEAEKAGSPGLP
;
A
#
# COMPACT_ATOMS: atom_id res chain seq x y z
N MET A 1 -3.36 -12.14 9.82
CA MET A 1 -2.67 -10.85 9.60
C MET A 1 -3.28 -9.69 10.39
N ALA A 2 -4.60 -9.48 10.40
CA ALA A 2 -5.25 -8.31 11.03
C ALA A 2 -4.82 -7.99 12.47
N ALA A 3 -4.64 -8.99 13.35
CA ALA A 3 -4.23 -8.75 14.74
C ALA A 3 -2.80 -8.20 14.89
N ALA A 4 -1.86 -8.63 14.03
CA ALA A 4 -0.46 -8.26 14.13
C ALA A 4 -0.17 -6.82 13.70
N THR A 5 -0.99 -6.33 12.77
CA THR A 5 -0.89 -4.99 12.18
C THR A 5 -1.94 -4.02 12.72
N ALA A 6 -2.85 -4.49 13.60
CA ALA A 6 -3.86 -3.66 14.25
C ALA A 6 -3.29 -2.38 14.90
N LYS A 7 -2.09 -2.49 15.49
CA LYS A 7 -1.36 -1.37 16.10
C LYS A 7 -1.13 -0.19 15.16
N TYR A 8 -1.09 -0.41 13.85
CA TYR A 8 -0.84 0.62 12.84
C TYR A 8 -2.09 1.43 12.44
N HIS A 9 -3.29 1.07 12.90
CA HIS A 9 -4.47 1.95 12.73
C HIS A 9 -4.28 3.30 13.45
N ASN A 10 -3.44 3.34 14.49
CA ASN A 10 -3.00 4.58 15.09
C ASN A 10 -1.68 5.03 14.42
N VAL A 11 -1.74 6.10 13.63
CA VAL A 11 -0.58 6.68 12.93
C VAL A 11 0.57 7.02 13.87
N ALA A 12 0.30 7.48 15.09
CA ALA A 12 1.36 7.78 16.04
C ALA A 12 2.17 6.53 16.41
N ASN A 13 1.55 5.34 16.42
CA ASN A 13 2.27 4.09 16.63
C ASN A 13 3.19 3.76 15.45
N ALA A 14 2.73 4.01 14.22
CA ALA A 14 3.56 3.85 13.03
C ALA A 14 4.77 4.78 13.08
N ILE A 15 4.56 6.07 13.35
CA ILE A 15 5.67 7.03 13.47
C ILE A 15 6.68 6.60 14.54
N ARG A 16 6.21 6.18 15.73
CA ARG A 16 7.10 5.66 16.80
C ARG A 16 7.86 4.39 16.42
N LYS A 17 7.37 3.62 15.45
CA LYS A 17 8.03 2.42 14.91
C LYS A 17 8.96 2.71 13.74
N GLY A 18 9.16 3.99 13.40
CA GLY A 18 10.11 4.42 12.37
C GLY A 18 9.52 4.56 10.97
N TYR A 19 8.19 4.55 10.85
CA TYR A 19 7.53 4.83 9.58
C TYR A 19 7.48 6.35 9.33
N VAL A 20 7.96 6.77 8.15
CA VAL A 20 8.10 8.17 7.74
C VAL A 20 7.08 8.48 6.65
N PRO A 21 6.26 9.54 6.80
CA PRO A 21 5.28 9.93 5.79
C PRO A 21 5.95 10.52 4.55
N THR A 22 5.42 10.21 3.37
CA THR A 22 5.79 10.89 2.10
C THR A 22 5.16 12.28 1.96
N ASN A 23 4.26 12.65 2.87
CA ASN A 23 3.50 13.91 2.93
C ASN A 23 2.62 14.23 1.71
N THR A 24 2.56 13.34 0.73
CA THR A 24 1.77 13.50 -0.50
C THR A 24 0.79 12.35 -0.62
N CYS A 25 -0.45 12.65 -1.02
CA CYS A 25 -1.39 11.62 -1.44
C CYS A 25 -0.94 11.12 -2.82
N ALA A 26 -0.58 9.85 -2.93
CA ALA A 26 -0.32 9.22 -4.22
C ALA A 26 -1.67 9.03 -4.92
N GLU A 27 -1.94 9.86 -5.93
CA GLU A 27 -3.20 9.84 -6.66
C GLU A 27 -3.01 10.10 -8.16
N LEU A 28 -3.93 9.54 -8.94
CA LEU A 28 -4.07 9.80 -10.36
C LEU A 28 -5.40 10.56 -10.56
N PRO A 29 -5.36 11.83 -11.02
CA PRO A 29 -6.55 12.63 -11.24
C PRO A 29 -7.55 11.93 -12.17
N GLY A 30 -8.82 11.86 -11.75
CA GLY A 30 -9.88 11.23 -12.52
C GLY A 30 -9.95 9.69 -12.43
N THR A 31 -9.02 9.04 -11.71
CA THR A 31 -9.00 7.58 -11.54
C THR A 31 -9.08 7.16 -10.06
N GLY A 32 -8.42 7.91 -9.17
CA GLY A 32 -8.46 7.64 -7.73
C GLY A 32 -7.09 7.80 -7.06
N GLY A 33 -7.05 7.54 -5.74
CA GLY A 33 -5.85 7.64 -4.92
C GLY A 33 -5.43 6.30 -4.31
N MET A 34 -4.13 6.00 -4.32
CA MET A 34 -3.55 4.95 -3.48
C MET A 34 -3.58 5.37 -2.00
N GLY A 35 -3.34 6.65 -1.72
CA GLY A 35 -3.37 7.22 -0.38
C GLY A 35 -2.02 7.81 0.05
N TYR A 36 -1.86 8.03 1.35
CA TYR A 36 -0.63 8.56 1.94
C TYR A 36 0.27 7.41 2.37
N HIS A 37 1.44 7.30 1.73
CA HIS A 37 2.45 6.31 2.08
C HIS A 37 3.27 6.73 3.31
N TYR A 38 3.51 5.76 4.18
CA TYR A 38 4.39 5.84 5.33
C TYR A 38 5.37 4.69 5.22
N ALA A 39 6.60 4.97 4.82
CA ALA A 39 7.63 3.95 4.57
C ALA A 39 8.54 3.79 5.78
N ASN A 40 9.02 2.58 6.06
CA ASN A 40 10.04 2.33 7.07
C ASN A 40 11.39 2.05 6.40
N PRO A 41 12.30 3.04 6.31
CA PRO A 41 13.56 2.89 5.56
C PRO A 41 14.42 1.72 6.03
N ARG A 42 14.34 1.37 7.32
CA ARG A 42 15.09 0.25 7.90
C ARG A 42 14.56 -1.10 7.43
N LEU A 43 13.24 -1.24 7.28
CA LEU A 43 12.64 -2.46 6.75
C LEU A 43 12.83 -2.54 5.23
N SER A 44 12.62 -1.43 4.52
CA SER A 44 12.80 -1.38 3.05
C SER A 44 14.22 -1.68 2.56
N SER A 45 15.22 -1.71 3.44
CA SER A 45 16.63 -1.96 3.10
C SER A 45 17.19 -3.28 3.65
N ASP A 46 16.38 -4.07 4.37
CA ASP A 46 16.87 -5.32 5.00
C ASP A 46 16.73 -6.56 4.10
N ASN A 47 16.14 -6.41 2.91
CA ASN A 47 15.86 -7.46 1.92
C ASN A 47 15.04 -8.65 2.46
N ARG A 48 14.21 -8.42 3.49
CA ARG A 48 13.35 -9.44 4.10
C ARG A 48 11.91 -8.97 4.10
N LEU A 49 10.98 -9.90 3.84
CA LEU A 49 9.55 -9.66 3.99
C LEU A 49 9.05 -10.37 5.24
N ASP A 50 8.64 -9.60 6.26
CA ASP A 50 8.00 -10.11 7.47
C ASP A 50 6.50 -9.74 7.46
N PRO A 51 5.57 -10.71 7.37
CA PRO A 51 4.13 -10.46 7.37
C PRO A 51 3.58 -9.68 8.59
N LEU A 52 4.38 -9.47 9.64
CA LEU A 52 4.03 -8.70 10.84
C LEU A 52 4.60 -7.28 10.82
N HIS A 53 5.54 -7.01 9.92
CA HIS A 53 6.28 -5.75 9.80
C HIS A 53 6.39 -5.35 8.32
N PRO A 54 5.30 -4.85 7.72
CA PRO A 54 5.32 -4.38 6.34
C PRO A 54 6.28 -3.20 6.18
N GLU A 55 6.90 -3.09 5.01
CA GLU A 55 7.83 -2.02 4.69
C GLU A 55 7.11 -0.67 4.53
N VAL A 56 5.86 -0.70 4.03
CA VAL A 56 5.07 0.51 3.80
C VAL A 56 3.63 0.36 4.29
N LEU A 57 3.13 1.41 4.95
CA LEU A 57 1.75 1.54 5.39
C LEU A 57 1.07 2.60 4.53
N VAL A 58 -0.15 2.32 4.06
CA VAL A 58 -0.91 3.26 3.23
C VAL A 58 -2.16 3.69 3.96
N TYR A 59 -2.34 5.00 4.10
CA TYR A 59 -3.49 5.59 4.77
C TYR A 59 -4.37 6.36 3.80
N ALA A 60 -5.67 6.10 3.82
CA ALA A 60 -6.67 6.93 3.15
C ALA A 60 -6.96 8.21 3.98
N PRO A 61 -7.39 9.30 3.33
CA PRO A 61 -7.95 10.45 4.02
C PRO A 61 -9.17 10.04 4.87
N GLY A 62 -9.18 10.43 6.14
CA GLY A 62 -10.31 10.23 7.05
C GLY A 62 -11.04 11.54 7.37
N PRO A 63 -12.16 11.48 8.12
CA PRO A 63 -12.90 12.66 8.54
C PRO A 63 -12.02 13.59 9.39
N HIS A 64 -12.25 14.90 9.26
CA HIS A 64 -11.53 15.95 9.98
C HIS A 64 -9.99 15.89 9.79
N GLY A 65 -9.52 15.46 8.62
CA GLY A 65 -8.10 15.39 8.30
C GLY A 65 -7.38 14.21 8.95
N SER A 66 -8.11 13.26 9.54
CA SER A 66 -7.55 12.02 10.09
C SER A 66 -7.01 11.10 8.98
N ARG A 67 -6.40 9.99 9.37
CA ARG A 67 -5.79 9.00 8.47
C ARG A 67 -6.30 7.61 8.87
N GLN A 68 -6.84 6.88 7.91
CA GLN A 68 -7.37 5.54 8.11
C GLN A 68 -6.48 4.53 7.38
N LEU A 69 -6.04 3.49 8.08
CA LEU A 69 -5.19 2.46 7.48
C LEU A 69 -5.98 1.74 6.38
N ALA A 70 -5.51 1.86 5.13
CA ALA A 70 -6.20 1.37 3.94
C ALA A 70 -5.49 0.16 3.34
N ALA A 71 -4.15 0.15 3.36
CA ALA A 71 -3.36 -0.97 2.85
C ALA A 71 -2.04 -1.16 3.61
N LEU A 72 -1.49 -2.35 3.43
CA LEU A 72 -0.15 -2.75 3.84
C LEU A 72 0.60 -3.16 2.58
N GLU A 73 1.77 -2.60 2.36
CA GLU A 73 2.60 -2.87 1.20
C GLU A 73 3.90 -3.56 1.67
N TYR A 74 4.21 -4.67 1.00
CA TYR A 74 5.44 -5.43 1.22
C TYR A 74 6.38 -5.22 0.04
N PHE A 75 7.60 -4.78 0.33
CA PHE A 75 8.55 -4.34 -0.68
C PHE A 75 9.91 -5.00 -0.49
N LYS A 76 10.41 -5.66 -1.53
CA LYS A 76 11.79 -6.12 -1.63
C LYS A 76 12.39 -5.54 -2.92
N ALA A 77 13.51 -4.85 -2.80
CA ALA A 77 14.26 -4.41 -3.96
C ALA A 77 14.82 -5.61 -4.74
N ASP A 78 14.94 -5.43 -6.06
CA ASP A 78 15.71 -6.32 -6.94
C ASP A 78 17.18 -6.26 -6.49
N ASP A 79 17.84 -7.40 -6.25
CA ASP A 79 19.16 -7.41 -5.61
C ASP A 79 20.22 -6.82 -6.56
N ASP A 80 20.11 -7.10 -7.86
CA ASP A 80 21.02 -6.60 -8.89
C ASP A 80 20.50 -5.41 -9.72
N GLN A 81 19.23 -5.02 -9.50
CA GLN A 81 18.53 -3.93 -10.21
C GLN A 81 18.57 -4.05 -11.74
N LYS A 82 18.87 -5.23 -12.29
CA LYS A 82 18.90 -5.42 -13.74
C LYS A 82 17.51 -5.69 -14.24
N LEU A 83 16.98 -4.73 -15.01
CA LEU A 83 15.64 -4.84 -15.60
C LEU A 83 15.46 -6.08 -16.49
N SER A 84 16.56 -6.61 -17.06
CA SER A 84 16.58 -7.79 -17.94
C SER A 84 16.46 -9.14 -17.22
N THR A 85 16.57 -9.19 -15.89
CA THR A 85 16.52 -10.42 -15.10
C THR A 85 15.51 -10.28 -13.97
N ASP A 86 14.96 -11.40 -13.50
CA ASP A 86 13.88 -11.42 -12.49
C ASP A 86 14.07 -12.48 -11.41
N LYS A 87 15.19 -13.20 -11.41
CA LYS A 87 15.44 -14.34 -10.51
C LYS A 87 15.43 -13.97 -9.02
N ASP A 88 15.79 -12.73 -8.72
CA ASP A 88 15.93 -12.13 -7.41
C ASP A 88 14.75 -11.22 -7.03
N ARG A 89 13.81 -11.01 -7.95
CA ARG A 89 12.55 -10.32 -7.67
C ARG A 89 11.65 -11.22 -6.85
N HIS A 90 10.99 -10.62 -5.87
CA HIS A 90 9.95 -11.31 -5.13
C HIS A 90 8.73 -11.52 -6.03
N VAL A 91 8.35 -12.78 -6.23
CA VAL A 91 7.15 -13.17 -6.98
C VAL A 91 6.17 -13.77 -6.00
N GLU A 92 5.14 -13.02 -5.61
CA GLU A 92 3.95 -13.63 -5.01
C GLU A 92 3.23 -14.41 -6.12
N PRO A 93 2.82 -15.68 -5.89
CA PRO A 93 1.91 -16.33 -6.83
C PRO A 93 0.64 -15.49 -6.89
N ALA A 94 0.28 -15.00 -8.08
CA ALA A 94 -0.88 -14.16 -8.28
C ALA A 94 -2.12 -14.82 -7.65
N ARG A 95 -2.66 -14.23 -6.57
CA ARG A 95 -4.03 -14.55 -6.17
C ARG A 95 -4.93 -14.06 -7.29
N PRO A 96 -5.89 -14.87 -7.76
CA PRO A 96 -6.90 -14.39 -8.69
C PRO A 96 -7.54 -13.14 -8.09
N LEU A 97 -7.52 -12.03 -8.85
CA LEU A 97 -8.29 -10.86 -8.47
C LEU A 97 -9.76 -11.30 -8.39
N PRO A 98 -10.52 -10.87 -7.36
CA PRO A 98 -11.96 -11.08 -7.40
C PRO A 98 -12.47 -10.45 -8.69
N GLU A 99 -13.23 -11.23 -9.47
CA GLU A 99 -13.88 -10.77 -10.68
C GLU A 99 -14.68 -9.51 -10.33
N VAL A 100 -14.37 -8.40 -11.00
CA VAL A 100 -15.17 -7.17 -10.87
C VAL A 100 -16.60 -7.55 -11.21
N SER A 101 -17.53 -7.42 -10.25
CA SER A 101 -18.93 -7.70 -10.55
C SER A 101 -19.37 -6.74 -11.64
N GLU A 102 -20.16 -7.22 -12.61
CA GLU A 102 -20.60 -6.47 -13.79
C GLU A 102 -21.47 -5.23 -13.51
N ALA A 103 -21.51 -4.76 -12.26
CA ALA A 103 -22.19 -3.52 -11.86
C ALA A 103 -21.46 -2.25 -12.31
N GLU A 104 -20.17 -2.31 -12.64
CA GLU A 104 -19.40 -1.12 -13.08
C GLU A 104 -19.44 -0.89 -14.60
N LYS A 105 -20.03 -1.82 -15.38
CA LYS A 105 -20.14 -1.70 -16.85
C LYS A 105 -21.37 -0.91 -17.31
N ALA A 106 -22.24 -0.49 -16.40
CA ALA A 106 -23.37 0.37 -16.72
C ALA A 106 -22.92 1.83 -16.73
N GLY A 107 -22.49 2.30 -17.90
CA GLY A 107 -22.24 3.72 -18.16
C GLY A 107 -23.39 4.60 -17.68
N SER A 108 -23.03 5.72 -17.05
CA SER A 108 -23.95 6.75 -16.61
C SER A 108 -24.95 7.11 -17.71
N PRO A 109 -26.28 7.11 -17.44
CA PRO A 109 -27.23 7.67 -18.38
C PRO A 109 -27.02 9.19 -18.39
N GLY A 110 -26.86 9.75 -19.59
CA GLY A 110 -26.99 11.19 -19.82
C GLY A 110 -28.32 11.64 -19.24
N LEU A 111 -28.26 12.58 -18.29
CA LEU A 111 -29.44 13.25 -17.76
C LEU A 111 -29.92 14.30 -18.78
N PRO A 112 -31.25 14.52 -18.88
CA PRO A 112 -31.88 15.39 -19.87
C PRO A 112 -31.60 16.88 -19.67
#